data_AF-A0A034VK08-F1
#
_entry.id   AF-A0A034VK08-F1
#
_cell.length_a   1.000
_cell.length_b   1.000
_cell.length_c   1.000
_cell.angle_alpha   90.00
_cell.angle_beta   90.00
_cell.angle_gamma   90.00
#
_symmetry.space_group_name_H-M   'P 1'
#
loop_
_entity.id
_entity.type
_entity.pdbx_description
1 polymer ?
#
loop_
_entity_poly.entity_id
_entity_poly.type
_entity_poly.pdbx_seq_one_letter_code
_entity_poly.pdbx_strand_id
1 'polypeptide(L)'
;TPVYINYNDVCYSGSEPRKQQVTFMHIAQWNLLLVTSANGVEIGLLGTKDANDQPQWVHYMLLDEARIEMPLTEGSDETYPIGLALDISPTHELVVGEKKLHPMPVIHVLSTHGHLLCFNFLNLSTNVNICSPPAPIQYAMAKFTILAESSFTDADAAEKEENENLPVPSIE
;
A
#
# COMPACT_ATOMS: atom_id res chain seq x y z
N THR A 1 -25.14 -14.04 20.57
CA THR A 1 -25.69 -13.26 19.44
C THR A 1 -24.61 -12.31 18.96
N PRO A 2 -24.28 -12.26 17.66
CA PRO A 2 -23.30 -11.29 17.15
C PRO A 2 -23.80 -9.85 17.34
N VAL A 3 -22.88 -8.94 17.64
CA VAL A 3 -23.13 -7.49 17.71
C VAL A 3 -22.51 -6.87 16.46
N TYR A 4 -23.29 -6.04 15.75
CA TYR A 4 -22.84 -5.34 14.55
C TYR A 4 -22.81 -3.84 14.84
N ILE A 5 -21.67 -3.21 14.55
CA ILE A 5 -21.48 -1.76 14.71
C ILE A 5 -21.21 -1.18 13.33
N ASN A 6 -21.98 -0.16 12.95
CA ASN A 6 -21.76 0.57 11.72
C ASN A 6 -20.89 1.81 12.03
N TYR A 7 -19.69 1.86 11.46
CA TYR A 7 -18.78 3.01 11.57
C TYR A 7 -19.02 4.09 10.51
N ASN A 8 -20.04 3.92 9.67
CA ASN A 8 -20.39 4.79 8.54
C ASN A 8 -19.19 4.99 7.60
N ASP A 9 -18.93 6.23 7.21
CA ASP A 9 -17.90 6.58 6.23
C ASP A 9 -16.55 6.78 6.93
N VAL A 10 -15.85 5.67 7.21
CA VAL A 10 -14.47 5.70 7.74
C VAL A 10 -13.50 6.28 6.72
N CYS A 11 -13.81 6.14 5.43
CA CYS A 11 -13.12 6.84 4.35
C CYS A 11 -14.15 7.57 3.53
N TYR A 12 -13.93 8.86 3.28
CA TYR A 12 -14.72 9.57 2.28
C TYR A 12 -14.43 8.98 0.90
N SER A 13 -15.41 8.29 0.31
CA SER A 13 -15.24 7.50 -0.92
C SER A 13 -16.39 7.71 -1.89
N GLY A 14 -16.03 7.95 -3.16
CA GLY A 14 -16.99 7.96 -4.26
C GLY A 14 -17.39 6.57 -4.74
N SER A 15 -18.41 6.50 -5.61
CA SER A 15 -18.83 5.26 -6.29
C SER A 15 -17.99 4.93 -7.53
N GLU A 16 -17.30 5.92 -8.09
CA GLU A 16 -16.52 5.89 -9.33
C GLU A 16 -15.12 6.49 -9.03
N PRO A 17 -14.10 6.27 -9.89
CA PRO A 17 -14.12 5.61 -11.21
C PRO A 17 -13.81 4.10 -11.17
N ARG A 18 -13.49 3.54 -10.01
CA ARG A 18 -13.11 2.11 -9.89
C ARG A 18 -14.20 1.32 -9.19
N LYS A 19 -14.19 0.00 -9.46
CA LYS A 19 -14.98 -0.95 -8.69
C LYS A 19 -14.69 -0.77 -7.19
N GLN A 20 -15.74 -0.55 -6.40
CA GLN A 20 -15.61 -0.33 -4.98
C GLN A 20 -14.91 -1.52 -4.31
N GLN A 21 -13.85 -1.21 -3.59
CA GLN A 21 -13.06 -2.16 -2.82
C GLN A 21 -12.57 -1.43 -1.58
N VAL A 22 -12.73 -2.09 -0.44
CA VAL A 22 -12.17 -1.64 0.84
C VAL A 22 -11.09 -2.62 1.25
N THR A 23 -9.91 -2.12 1.61
CA THR A 23 -8.81 -2.93 2.12
C THR A 23 -8.49 -2.50 3.55
N PHE A 24 -8.11 -3.47 4.36
CA PHE A 24 -7.81 -3.26 5.77
C PHE A 24 -6.37 -3.66 6.07
N MET A 25 -5.69 -2.87 6.91
CA MET A 25 -4.39 -3.20 7.47
C MET A 25 -4.44 -3.04 8.98
N HIS A 26 -4.28 -4.16 9.70
CA HIS A 26 -4.33 -4.18 11.16
C HIS A 26 -2.91 -4.14 11.75
N ILE A 27 -2.66 -3.17 12.62
CA ILE A 27 -1.44 -3.03 13.41
C ILE A 27 -1.78 -3.43 14.85
N ALA A 28 -1.67 -4.73 15.13
CA ALA A 28 -2.13 -5.31 16.39
C ALA A 28 -1.45 -4.69 17.63
N GLN A 29 -0.16 -4.40 17.55
CA GLN A 29 0.62 -3.80 18.64
C GLN A 29 0.14 -2.41 19.03
N TRP A 30 -0.55 -1.71 18.11
CA TRP A 30 -1.11 -0.38 18.32
C TRP A 30 -2.62 -0.38 18.45
N ASN A 31 -3.28 -1.54 18.30
CA ASN A 31 -4.74 -1.66 18.23
C ASN A 31 -5.35 -0.67 17.22
N LEU A 32 -4.71 -0.57 16.04
CA LEU A 32 -5.11 0.30 14.95
C LEU A 32 -5.47 -0.51 13.71
N LEU A 33 -6.54 -0.11 13.04
CA LEU A 33 -6.98 -0.65 11.76
C LEU A 33 -7.01 0.50 10.76
N LEU A 34 -6.11 0.45 9.79
CA LEU A 34 -6.12 1.36 8.65
C LEU A 34 -7.11 0.81 7.63
N VAL A 35 -7.96 1.71 7.12
CA VAL A 35 -9.01 1.42 6.16
C VAL A 35 -8.70 2.21 4.90
N THR A 36 -8.63 1.56 3.75
CA THR A 36 -8.47 2.22 2.46
C THR A 36 -9.64 1.89 1.56
N SER A 37 -10.08 2.86 0.77
CA SER A 37 -11.08 2.64 -0.28
C SER A 37 -10.46 2.89 -1.65
N ALA A 38 -10.81 2.06 -2.64
CA ALA A 38 -10.35 2.20 -4.02
C ALA A 38 -10.74 3.52 -4.70
N ASN A 39 -11.77 4.21 -4.18
CA ASN A 39 -12.23 5.53 -4.61
C ASN A 39 -12.21 6.54 -3.43
N GLY A 40 -11.38 6.28 -2.42
CA GLY A 40 -11.21 7.19 -1.28
C GLY A 40 -10.01 8.12 -1.48
N VAL A 41 -10.14 9.36 -1.02
CA VAL A 41 -9.07 10.37 -1.08
C VAL A 41 -8.19 10.40 0.17
N GLU A 42 -8.51 9.58 1.17
CA GLU A 42 -7.73 9.45 2.40
C GLU A 42 -7.76 8.02 2.94
N ILE A 43 -6.84 7.73 3.85
CA ILE A 43 -6.82 6.49 4.62
C ILE A 43 -7.44 6.74 5.98
N GLY A 44 -8.53 6.03 6.27
CA GLY A 44 -9.25 6.12 7.53
C GLY A 44 -8.62 5.27 8.63
N LEU A 45 -8.79 5.67 9.88
CA LEU A 45 -8.23 4.96 11.04
C LEU A 45 -9.33 4.59 12.03
N LEU A 46 -9.47 3.30 12.30
CA LEU A 46 -10.17 2.85 13.51
C LEU A 46 -9.14 2.48 14.57
N GLY A 47 -9.41 2.83 15.82
CA GLY A 47 -8.57 2.45 16.95
C GLY A 47 -9.38 2.02 18.16
N THR A 48 -8.73 1.27 19.05
CA THR A 48 -9.29 0.93 20.35
C THR A 48 -8.23 1.00 21.45
N LYS A 49 -8.67 1.38 22.65
CA LYS A 49 -7.84 1.32 23.87
C LYS A 49 -8.22 0.15 24.77
N ASP A 50 -9.26 -0.58 24.40
CA ASP A 50 -9.75 -1.72 25.16
C ASP A 50 -8.84 -2.92 24.91
N ALA A 51 -8.46 -3.61 25.99
CA ALA A 51 -7.68 -4.85 25.94
C ALA A 51 -8.54 -6.09 26.24
N ASN A 52 -9.87 -5.95 26.20
CA ASN A 52 -10.81 -7.03 26.48
C ASN A 52 -11.16 -7.81 25.19
N ASP A 53 -11.89 -8.92 25.33
CA ASP A 53 -12.25 -9.80 24.20
C ASP A 53 -13.25 -9.18 23.20
N GLN A 54 -13.87 -8.04 23.52
CA GLN A 54 -14.86 -7.34 22.69
C GLN A 54 -14.56 -5.83 22.66
N PRO A 55 -13.42 -5.44 22.08
CA PRO A 55 -12.96 -4.07 22.16
C PRO A 55 -13.89 -3.15 21.38
N GLN A 56 -14.22 -1.99 21.95
CA GLN A 56 -14.95 -0.96 21.23
C GLN A 56 -13.98 -0.18 20.36
N TRP A 57 -14.18 -0.24 19.04
CA TRP A 57 -13.43 0.59 18.09
C TRP A 57 -14.10 1.94 17.94
N VAL A 58 -13.31 2.97 17.69
CA VAL A 58 -13.76 4.32 17.36
C VAL A 58 -13.01 4.83 16.14
N HIS A 59 -13.66 5.71 15.38
CA HIS A 59 -13.02 6.41 14.26
C HIS A 59 -12.12 7.52 14.79
N TYR A 60 -10.83 7.48 14.46
CA TYR A 60 -9.86 8.52 14.79
C TYR A 60 -9.87 9.60 13.71
N MET A 61 -10.49 10.74 14.02
CA MET A 61 -10.42 11.95 13.21
C MET A 61 -9.08 12.65 13.49
N LEU A 62 -8.19 12.65 12.49
CA LEU A 62 -6.88 13.31 12.59
C LEU A 62 -6.99 14.80 12.23
N LEU A 63 -6.02 15.59 12.72
CA LEU A 63 -5.80 16.95 12.22
C LEU A 63 -5.42 16.91 10.75
N ASP A 64 -5.76 17.96 9.99
CA ASP A 64 -5.57 18.03 8.54
C ASP A 64 -4.13 17.71 8.13
N GLU A 65 -3.13 18.26 8.82
CA GLU A 65 -1.72 18.04 8.53
C GLU A 65 -1.20 16.65 8.94
N ALA A 66 -2.00 15.87 9.68
CA ALA A 66 -1.68 14.53 10.15
C ALA A 66 -2.40 13.44 9.36
N ARG A 67 -3.24 13.79 8.37
CA ARG A 67 -3.96 12.84 7.54
C ARG A 67 -3.05 12.17 6.53
N ILE A 68 -3.38 10.92 6.21
CA ILE A 68 -2.80 10.20 5.07
C ILE A 68 -3.73 10.47 3.89
N GLU A 69 -3.55 11.61 3.26
CA GLU A 69 -4.39 12.10 2.16
C GLU A 69 -3.69 11.91 0.81
N MET A 70 -4.48 11.61 -0.21
CA MET A 70 -4.03 11.50 -1.59
C MET A 70 -3.86 12.90 -2.19
N PRO A 71 -2.72 13.20 -2.86
CA PRO A 71 -2.56 14.47 -3.53
C PRO A 71 -3.49 14.55 -4.74
N LEU A 72 -3.81 15.78 -5.14
CA LEU A 72 -4.43 16.02 -6.44
C LEU A 72 -3.38 15.90 -7.57
N THR A 73 -3.85 15.67 -8.78
CA THR A 73 -3.03 15.83 -9.99
C THR A 73 -2.71 17.32 -10.23
N GLU A 74 -1.80 17.61 -11.17
CA GLU A 74 -1.57 18.98 -11.63
C GLU A 74 -2.83 19.65 -12.21
N GLY A 75 -3.75 18.83 -12.73
CA GLY A 75 -5.07 19.25 -13.23
C GLY A 75 -6.11 19.48 -12.12
N SER A 76 -5.75 19.32 -10.84
CA SER A 76 -6.67 19.32 -9.70
C SER A 76 -7.66 18.14 -9.66
N ASP A 77 -7.34 17.03 -10.32
CA ASP A 77 -8.16 15.80 -10.25
C ASP A 77 -7.79 14.96 -9.02
N GLU A 78 -8.77 14.23 -8.49
CA GLU A 78 -8.56 13.29 -7.38
C GLU A 78 -7.62 12.13 -7.79
N THR A 79 -6.78 11.70 -6.85
CA THR A 79 -6.03 10.45 -6.98
C THR A 79 -6.44 9.47 -5.89
N TYR A 80 -6.32 8.17 -6.19
CA TYR A 80 -6.86 7.12 -5.31
C TYR A 80 -5.80 6.06 -4.98
N PRO A 81 -5.87 5.40 -3.82
CA PRO A 81 -4.94 4.34 -3.46
C PRO A 81 -5.22 3.06 -4.27
N ILE A 82 -4.18 2.47 -4.84
CA ILE A 82 -4.21 1.13 -5.44
C ILE A 82 -3.47 0.09 -4.59
N GLY A 83 -2.62 0.52 -3.66
CA GLY A 83 -1.91 -0.35 -2.72
C GLY A 83 -1.49 0.38 -1.44
N LEU A 84 -1.39 -0.36 -0.34
CA LEU A 84 -0.97 0.11 0.97
C LEU A 84 0.06 -0.86 1.55
N ALA A 85 1.18 -0.34 2.07
CA ALA A 85 2.18 -1.11 2.79
C ALA A 85 2.61 -0.38 4.07
N LEU A 86 2.91 -1.15 5.12
CA LEU A 86 3.54 -0.67 6.34
C LEU A 86 5.00 -1.10 6.32
N ASP A 87 5.90 -0.13 6.24
CA ASP A 87 7.32 -0.35 6.41
C ASP A 87 7.72 -0.15 7.88
N ILE A 88 8.19 -1.24 8.50
CA ILE A 88 8.71 -1.25 9.86
C ILE A 88 10.24 -1.35 9.90
N SER A 89 10.91 -1.26 8.75
CA SER A 89 12.37 -1.30 8.64
C SER A 89 13.14 -0.05 9.11
N PRO A 90 12.55 1.16 9.24
CA PRO A 90 13.32 2.33 9.65
C PRO A 90 14.06 2.14 10.96
N THR A 91 15.35 2.50 10.96
CA THR A 91 16.23 2.40 12.13
C THR A 91 16.71 3.75 12.66
N HIS A 92 16.42 4.84 11.95
CA HIS A 92 16.88 6.18 12.33
C HIS A 92 15.86 6.86 13.25
N GLU A 93 16.36 7.62 14.22
CA GLU A 93 15.50 8.47 15.07
C GLU A 93 14.88 9.59 14.23
N LEU A 94 13.61 9.89 14.48
CA LEU A 94 12.91 10.98 13.83
C LEU A 94 13.02 12.25 14.69
N VAL A 95 13.39 13.38 14.09
CA VAL A 95 13.46 14.66 14.78
C VAL A 95 12.24 15.50 14.40
N VAL A 96 11.39 15.82 15.39
CA VAL A 96 10.21 16.68 15.22
C VAL A 96 10.36 17.89 16.13
N GLY A 97 10.69 19.04 15.55
CA GLY A 97 11.08 20.23 16.28
C GLY A 97 12.34 19.96 17.11
N GLU A 98 12.23 20.10 18.43
CA GLU A 98 13.33 19.81 19.38
C GLU A 98 13.29 18.37 19.93
N LYS A 99 12.25 17.59 19.62
CA LYS A 99 12.06 16.24 20.15
C LYS A 99 12.68 15.20 19.23
N LYS A 100 13.46 14.30 19.81
CA LYS A 100 13.90 13.05 19.17
C LYS A 100 12.91 11.95 19.52
N LEU A 101 12.35 11.32 18.50
CA LEU A 101 11.46 10.18 18.61
C LEU A 101 12.23 8.92 18.21
N HIS A 102 11.85 7.78 18.79
CA HIS A 102 12.34 6.49 18.32
C HIS A 102 12.00 6.29 16.83
N PRO A 103 12.64 5.33 16.13
CA PRO A 103 12.29 5.03 14.76
C PRO A 103 10.79 4.75 14.63
N MET A 104 10.14 5.42 13.68
CA MET A 104 8.71 5.29 13.41
C MET A 104 8.51 4.56 12.09
N PRO A 105 7.44 3.78 11.96
CA PRO A 105 7.14 3.11 10.71
C PRO A 105 6.72 4.13 9.65
N VAL A 106 6.80 3.71 8.39
CA VAL A 106 6.36 4.49 7.24
C VAL A 106 5.19 3.78 6.59
N ILE A 107 4.11 4.53 6.35
CA ILE A 107 3.03 4.06 5.50
C ILE A 107 3.35 4.45 4.06
N HIS A 108 3.34 3.45 3.19
CA HIS A 108 3.47 3.63 1.75
C HIS A 108 2.13 3.44 1.07
N VAL A 109 1.74 4.41 0.26
CA VAL A 109 0.51 4.36 -0.55
C VAL A 109 0.90 4.48 -2.01
N LEU A 110 0.55 3.49 -2.82
CA LEU A 110 0.69 3.58 -4.27
C LEU A 110 -0.59 4.18 -4.85
N SER A 111 -0.46 5.28 -5.61
CA SER A 111 -1.61 5.95 -6.23
C SER A 111 -1.96 5.38 -7.61
N THR A 112 -3.17 5.67 -8.08
CA THR A 112 -3.62 5.39 -9.46
C THR A 112 -2.74 6.03 -10.54
N HIS A 113 -1.94 7.03 -10.20
CA HIS A 113 -1.06 7.74 -11.12
C HIS A 113 0.40 7.24 -11.04
N GLY A 114 0.64 6.13 -10.34
CA GLY A 114 1.97 5.53 -10.22
C GLY A 114 2.90 6.25 -9.24
N HIS A 115 2.38 7.17 -8.42
CA HIS A 115 3.17 7.81 -7.37
C HIS A 115 3.18 6.94 -6.11
N LEU A 116 4.37 6.75 -5.54
CA LEU A 116 4.54 6.17 -4.21
C LEU A 116 4.60 7.28 -3.18
N LEU A 117 3.56 7.40 -2.37
CA LEU A 117 3.47 8.36 -1.28
C LEU A 117 3.97 7.71 0.01
N CYS A 118 4.80 8.42 0.76
CA CYS A 118 5.44 7.90 1.96
C CYS A 118 5.13 8.82 3.15
N PHE A 119 4.47 8.28 4.17
CA PHE A 119 4.07 9.02 5.36
C PHE A 119 4.75 8.43 6.59
N ASN A 120 5.51 9.23 7.33
CA ASN A 120 5.94 8.82 8.66
C ASN A 120 4.70 8.64 9.53
N PHE A 121 4.54 7.46 10.14
CA PHE A 121 3.33 7.12 10.86
C PHE A 121 3.60 7.13 12.37
N LEU A 122 3.38 8.30 12.97
CA LEU A 122 3.74 8.59 14.36
C LEU A 122 2.57 8.24 15.30
N ASN A 123 2.77 7.25 16.16
CA ASN A 123 1.85 7.02 17.27
C ASN A 123 2.44 7.56 18.58
N LEU A 124 2.10 8.81 18.91
CA LEU A 124 2.58 9.48 20.13
C LEU A 124 1.82 9.09 21.40
N SER A 125 0.78 8.25 21.28
CA SER A 125 -0.05 7.83 22.42
C SER A 125 0.49 6.59 23.13
N THR A 126 1.46 5.91 22.54
CA THR A 126 2.06 4.67 23.05
C THR A 126 3.58 4.75 23.00
N ASN A 127 4.24 3.99 23.88
CA ASN A 127 5.69 3.82 23.87
C ASN A 127 6.11 2.49 23.18
N VAL A 128 5.16 1.81 22.53
CA VAL A 128 5.42 0.55 21.82
C VAL A 128 6.04 0.84 20.46
N ASN A 129 7.33 0.55 20.34
CA ASN A 129 8.04 0.60 19.07
C ASN A 129 7.81 -0.71 18.28
N ILE A 130 7.38 -0.60 17.03
CA ILE A 130 7.14 -1.73 16.13
C ILE A 130 8.22 -1.86 15.04
N CYS A 131 9.15 -0.91 14.95
CA CYS A 131 10.21 -0.94 13.97
C CYS A 131 11.32 -1.91 14.36
N SER A 132 11.87 -2.58 13.35
CA SER A 132 13.01 -3.49 13.49
C SER A 132 13.82 -3.51 12.18
N PRO A 133 15.16 -3.59 12.23
CA PRO A 133 15.97 -3.69 11.02
C PRO A 133 15.55 -4.90 10.16
N PRO A 134 15.65 -4.82 8.82
CA PRO A 134 15.37 -5.95 7.94
C PRO A 134 16.17 -7.19 8.35
N ALA A 135 15.50 -8.34 8.41
CA ALA A 135 16.16 -9.61 8.65
C ALA A 135 17.17 -9.89 7.51
N PRO A 136 18.38 -10.39 7.81
CA PRO A 136 19.37 -10.73 6.78
C PRO A 136 18.80 -11.72 5.75
N ILE A 137 18.97 -11.48 4.46
CA ILE A 137 18.33 -12.25 3.38
C ILE A 137 18.80 -13.71 3.27
N GLN A 138 19.84 -14.10 4.02
CA GLN A 138 20.47 -15.43 3.98
C GLN A 138 19.47 -16.58 4.17
N TYR A 139 18.40 -16.40 4.95
CA TYR A 139 17.38 -17.44 5.13
C TYR A 139 16.56 -17.72 3.85
N ALA A 140 16.45 -16.74 2.95
CA ALA A 140 15.68 -16.84 1.72
C ALA A 140 16.56 -17.22 0.51
N MET A 141 17.86 -16.92 0.56
CA MET A 141 18.83 -17.22 -0.51
C MET A 141 18.81 -18.69 -0.95
N ALA A 142 18.62 -19.64 -0.03
CA ALA A 142 18.50 -21.07 -0.36
C ALA A 142 17.29 -21.41 -1.25
N LYS A 143 16.31 -20.50 -1.39
CA LYS A 143 15.11 -20.68 -2.22
C LYS A 143 15.18 -19.93 -3.55
N PHE A 144 16.19 -19.09 -3.75
CA PHE A 144 16.40 -18.38 -5.01
C PHE A 144 17.35 -19.20 -5.89
N THR A 145 16.96 -19.39 -7.15
CA THR A 145 17.85 -19.94 -8.18
C THR A 145 18.16 -18.82 -9.16
N ILE A 146 19.42 -18.72 -9.57
CA ILE A 146 19.82 -17.79 -10.62
C ILE A 146 19.13 -18.23 -11.91
N LEU A 147 18.36 -17.33 -12.53
CA LEU A 147 17.80 -17.57 -13.86
C LEU A 147 18.96 -17.79 -14.84
N ALA A 148 18.96 -18.94 -15.53
CA ALA A 148 19.98 -19.23 -16.53
C ALA A 148 19.86 -18.23 -17.68
N GLU A 149 20.98 -17.71 -18.20
CA GLU A 149 20.98 -16.76 -19.32
C GLU A 149 20.31 -17.35 -20.58
N SER A 150 20.32 -18.68 -20.75
CA SER A 150 19.62 -19.39 -21.83
C SER A 150 18.09 -19.27 -21.76
N SER A 151 17.53 -18.80 -20.64
CA SER A 151 16.09 -18.62 -20.47
C SER A 151 15.56 -17.36 -21.19
N PHE A 152 16.47 -16.50 -21.67
CA PHE A 152 16.13 -15.25 -22.36
C PHE A 152 16.19 -15.36 -23.90
N THR A 153 16.60 -16.51 -24.45
CA THR A 153 16.88 -16.64 -25.90
C THR A 153 15.75 -17.25 -26.75
N ASP A 154 14.62 -17.66 -26.16
CA ASP A 154 13.55 -18.33 -26.90
C ASP A 154 12.53 -17.38 -27.55
N ALA A 155 12.69 -16.06 -27.43
CA ALA A 155 11.76 -15.09 -28.03
C ALA A 155 12.07 -14.73 -29.49
N ASP A 156 13.32 -14.86 -29.95
CA ASP A 156 13.75 -14.39 -31.29
C ASP A 156 13.78 -15.50 -32.36
N ALA A 157 13.46 -16.75 -32.02
CA ALA A 157 13.53 -17.88 -32.95
C ALA A 157 12.20 -18.14 -33.72
N ALA A 158 11.10 -17.49 -33.37
CA ALA A 158 9.78 -17.78 -33.94
C ALA A 158 9.40 -16.98 -35.21
N GLU A 159 10.23 -16.02 -35.68
CA GLU A 159 9.91 -15.20 -36.87
C GLU A 159 10.71 -15.55 -38.15
N LYS A 160 11.30 -16.75 -38.24
CA LYS A 160 12.02 -17.17 -39.46
C LYS A 160 11.59 -18.52 -40.01
N GLU A 161 10.29 -18.73 -40.23
CA GLU A 161 9.84 -19.83 -41.08
C GLU A 161 8.41 -19.60 -41.60
N GLU A 162 8.23 -18.65 -42.52
CA GLU A 162 7.17 -18.71 -43.55
C GLU A 162 7.47 -17.66 -44.63
N ASN A 163 8.31 -18.02 -45.59
CA ASN A 163 8.36 -17.34 -46.88
C ASN A 163 8.46 -18.40 -47.97
N GLU A 164 7.48 -19.31 -47.98
CA GLU A 164 7.23 -20.17 -49.15
C GLU A 164 6.51 -19.36 -50.22
N ASN A 165 7.13 -19.31 -51.40
CA ASN A 165 6.64 -18.73 -52.64
C ASN A 165 5.15 -19.01 -52.90
N LEU A 166 4.32 -17.98 -52.74
CA LEU A 166 2.98 -17.95 -53.34
C LEU A 166 3.11 -17.42 -54.79
N PRO A 167 2.65 -18.15 -55.83
CA PRO A 167 2.72 -17.67 -57.20
C PRO A 167 1.70 -16.54 -57.42
N VAL A 168 2.16 -15.44 -58.03
CA VAL A 168 1.33 -14.29 -58.38
C VAL A 168 0.47 -14.62 -59.62
N PRO A 169 -0.84 -14.36 -59.63
CA PRO A 169 -1.67 -14.61 -60.80
C PRO A 169 -1.44 -13.54 -61.88
N SER A 170 -1.48 -13.98 -63.15
CA SER A 170 -1.36 -13.10 -64.31
C SER A 170 -2.63 -12.28 -64.52
N ILE A 171 -2.45 -10.98 -64.80
CA ILE A 171 -3.52 -10.04 -65.11
C ILE A 171 -3.77 -10.08 -66.63
N GLU A 172 -5.00 -10.43 -67.03
CA GLU A 172 -5.66 -9.86 -68.22
C GLU A 172 -6.78 -8.93 -67.76
#